data_AF-A0A957F4B8-F1
#
_entry.id   AF-A0A957F4B8-F1
#
_cell.length_a   1.000
_cell.length_b   1.000
_cell.length_c   1.000
_cell.angle_alpha   90.00
_cell.angle_beta   90.00
_cell.angle_gamma   90.00
#
_symmetry.space_group_name_H-M   'P 1'
#
loop_
_entity.id
_entity.type
_entity.pdbx_description
1 polymer ?
#
loop_
_entity_poly.entity_id
_entity_poly.type
_entity_poly.pdbx_seq_one_letter_code
_entity_poly.pdbx_strand_id
1 'polypeptide(L)'
;KFTPNNGWVTISGKHIPAIINLSNGGVELIVSDTGIGVDPNLREVIFSKFYQPGELGKHSTSKSRFKGSGAGLGLALSKGIVEAHGGRIWVESPGYDEVNFPGSQFHIILPLTKLEEGEVQRTSEPVKIEIGKAEAG
;
A
#
# COMPACT_ATOMS: atom_id res chain seq x y z
N LYS A 1 7.03 10.08 -0.57
CA LYS A 1 6.74 9.79 0.85
C LYS A 1 5.68 10.79 1.32
N PHE A 2 4.53 10.31 1.81
CA PHE A 2 3.36 11.13 2.17
C PHE A 2 3.04 11.12 3.68
N THR A 3 3.74 10.26 4.43
CA THR A 3 3.71 10.21 5.89
C THR A 3 4.71 11.23 6.48
N PRO A 4 4.31 12.07 7.44
CA PRO A 4 5.15 13.10 8.02
C PRO A 4 6.35 12.53 8.79
N ASN A 5 7.31 13.41 9.12
CA ASN A 5 8.33 13.08 10.10
C ASN A 5 7.63 12.75 11.43
N ASN A 6 7.96 11.61 12.04
CA ASN A 6 7.30 11.00 13.22
C ASN A 6 5.97 10.26 12.95
N GLY A 7 5.48 10.23 11.71
CA GLY A 7 4.41 9.32 11.34
C GLY A 7 4.92 7.89 11.15
N TRP A 8 4.03 6.91 11.21
CA TRP A 8 4.37 5.50 11.06
C TRP A 8 3.63 4.86 9.89
N VAL A 9 4.21 3.76 9.41
CA VAL A 9 3.57 2.83 8.50
C VAL A 9 3.52 1.48 9.22
N THR A 10 2.34 0.88 9.30
CA THR A 10 2.15 -0.48 9.81
C THR A 10 1.73 -1.41 8.68
N ILE A 11 2.18 -2.65 8.77
CA ILE A 11 1.77 -3.72 7.86
C ILE A 11 1.16 -4.82 8.72
N SER A 12 -0.06 -5.22 8.39
CA SER A 12 -0.74 -6.34 9.03
C SER A 12 -1.20 -7.33 7.98
N GLY A 13 -1.38 -8.59 8.39
CA GLY A 13 -1.85 -9.65 7.52
C GLY A 13 -2.79 -10.59 8.26
N LYS A 14 -3.82 -11.08 7.58
CA LYS A 14 -4.72 -12.12 8.10
C LYS A 14 -5.11 -13.12 7.02
N HIS A 15 -5.26 -14.37 7.43
CA HIS A 15 -5.79 -15.42 6.58
C HIS A 15 -7.29 -15.18 6.31
N ILE A 16 -7.68 -15.32 5.04
CA ILE A 16 -9.07 -15.35 4.59
C ILE A 16 -9.43 -16.82 4.31
N PRO A 17 -10.40 -17.41 5.03
CA PRO A 17 -10.89 -18.75 4.73
C PRO A 17 -11.43 -18.89 3.31
N ALA A 18 -11.54 -20.13 2.82
CA ALA A 18 -12.12 -20.40 1.51
C ALA A 18 -13.56 -19.88 1.38
N ILE A 19 -13.84 -19.16 0.30
CA ILE A 19 -15.16 -18.62 -0.08
C ILE A 19 -15.40 -18.81 -1.58
N ILE A 20 -16.61 -18.54 -2.05
CA ILE A 20 -17.03 -18.77 -3.46
C ILE A 20 -16.03 -18.19 -4.47
N ASN A 21 -15.49 -17.00 -4.22
CA ASN A 21 -14.54 -16.32 -5.12
C ASN A 21 -13.06 -16.53 -4.74
N LEU A 22 -12.76 -17.31 -3.70
CA LEU A 22 -11.42 -17.68 -3.23
C LEU A 22 -11.45 -19.12 -2.72
N SER A 23 -11.50 -20.10 -3.62
CA SER A 23 -11.74 -21.51 -3.29
C SER A 23 -10.68 -22.15 -2.38
N ASN A 24 -9.44 -21.65 -2.43
CA ASN A 24 -8.35 -22.06 -1.55
C ASN A 24 -8.11 -21.09 -0.39
N GLY A 25 -9.02 -20.13 -0.19
CA GLY A 25 -8.80 -19.00 0.70
C GLY A 25 -7.82 -17.98 0.12
N GLY A 26 -7.38 -17.07 0.97
CA GLY A 26 -6.50 -15.97 0.60
C GLY A 26 -5.75 -15.41 1.80
N VAL A 27 -4.96 -14.38 1.55
CA VAL A 27 -4.39 -13.52 2.58
C VAL A 27 -4.83 -12.08 2.30
N GLU A 28 -5.32 -11.39 3.32
CA GLU A 28 -5.44 -9.93 3.29
C GLU A 28 -4.19 -9.33 3.92
N LEU A 29 -3.57 -8.40 3.22
CA LEU A 29 -2.51 -7.53 3.74
C LEU A 29 -3.05 -6.11 3.79
N ILE A 30 -2.80 -5.40 4.89
CA ILE A 30 -3.18 -4.01 5.06
C ILE A 30 -1.92 -3.21 5.38
N VAL A 31 -1.62 -2.23 4.55
CA VAL A 31 -0.57 -1.23 4.78
C VAL A 31 -1.24 0.06 5.22
N SER A 32 -1.10 0.40 6.50
CA SER A 32 -1.71 1.60 7.08
C SER A 32 -0.64 2.65 7.33
N ASP A 33 -0.90 3.90 6.96
CA ASP A 33 0.00 5.03 7.23
C ASP A 33 -0.73 6.19 7.90
N THR A 34 0.02 7.06 8.59
CA THR A 34 -0.50 8.27 9.24
C THR A 34 -0.16 9.53 8.45
N GLY A 35 -0.24 9.47 7.12
CA GLY A 35 0.04 10.57 6.20
C GLY A 35 -1.17 11.42 5.87
N ILE A 36 -1.04 12.21 4.80
CA ILE A 36 -2.02 13.21 4.37
C ILE A 36 -3.37 12.64 3.91
N GLY A 37 -3.47 11.32 3.76
CA GLY A 37 -4.68 10.65 3.30
C GLY A 37 -4.89 10.72 1.79
N VAL A 38 -6.05 10.23 1.35
CA VAL A 38 -6.43 10.14 -0.07
C VAL A 38 -7.82 10.73 -0.27
N ASP A 39 -7.92 11.65 -1.24
CA ASP A 39 -9.20 12.20 -1.68
C ASP A 39 -10.12 11.07 -2.16
N PRO A 40 -11.36 10.97 -1.66
CA PRO A 40 -12.33 9.97 -2.08
C PRO A 40 -12.50 9.87 -3.61
N ASN A 41 -12.43 10.99 -4.33
CA ASN A 41 -12.59 11.06 -5.79
C ASN A 41 -11.37 10.52 -6.55
N LEU A 42 -10.24 10.35 -5.87
CA LEU A 42 -8.97 9.94 -6.47
C LEU A 42 -8.60 8.48 -6.16
N ARG A 43 -9.35 7.80 -5.28
CA ARG A 43 -9.04 6.44 -4.81
C ARG A 43 -8.84 5.40 -5.91
N GLU A 44 -9.54 5.53 -7.03
CA GLU A 44 -9.32 4.64 -8.19
C GLU A 44 -8.14 5.11 -9.06
N VAL A 45 -8.03 6.42 -9.25
CA VAL A 45 -7.05 7.05 -10.13
C VAL A 45 -5.64 6.95 -9.56
N ILE A 46 -5.46 6.86 -8.24
CA ILE A 46 -4.12 6.76 -7.63
C ILE A 46 -3.34 5.51 -8.05
N PHE A 47 -4.01 4.50 -8.59
CA PHE A 47 -3.39 3.29 -9.12
C PHE A 47 -3.09 3.36 -10.62
N SER A 48 -3.39 4.49 -11.27
CA SER A 48 -3.00 4.72 -12.67
C SER A 48 -1.53 5.11 -12.77
N LYS A 49 -0.89 4.76 -13.90
CA LYS A 49 0.52 5.10 -14.14
C LYS A 49 0.67 6.62 -14.16
N PHE A 50 1.78 7.09 -13.58
CA PHE A 50 2.16 8.51 -13.54
C PHE A 50 1.26 9.40 -12.70
N TYR A 51 0.29 8.86 -11.96
CA TYR A 51 -0.51 9.68 -11.08
C TYR A 51 0.33 10.29 -9.95
N GLN A 52 0.28 11.60 -9.81
CA GLN A 52 0.86 12.35 -8.68
C GLN A 52 -0.19 13.30 -8.09
N PRO A 53 -0.38 13.29 -6.75
CA PRO A 53 -1.18 14.31 -6.08
C PRO A 53 -0.60 15.71 -6.35
N GLY A 54 -1.29 16.49 -7.19
CA GLY A 54 -0.90 17.87 -7.55
C GLY A 54 -0.72 18.17 -9.04
N GLU A 55 -0.82 17.18 -9.94
CA GLU A 55 -0.64 17.40 -11.40
C GLU A 55 -1.89 17.92 -12.15
N LEU A 56 -3.04 18.10 -11.49
CA LEU A 56 -4.26 18.62 -12.14
C LEU A 56 -4.68 20.03 -11.73
N GLY A 57 -3.77 20.90 -11.25
CA GLY A 57 -4.22 22.29 -11.06
C GLY A 57 -3.31 23.40 -10.57
N LYS A 58 -2.00 23.25 -10.37
CA LYS A 58 -1.19 24.39 -9.90
C LYS A 58 0.20 24.46 -10.52
N HIS A 59 0.27 25.08 -11.71
CA HIS A 59 1.32 26.06 -11.96
C HIS A 59 1.18 27.16 -10.90
N SER A 60 1.92 27.08 -9.80
CA SER A 60 2.37 28.25 -9.02
C SER A 60 3.20 27.79 -7.82
N THR A 61 4.46 28.21 -7.85
CA THR A 61 5.25 28.73 -6.74
C THR A 61 4.79 28.46 -5.30
N SER A 62 5.79 28.02 -4.51
CA SER A 62 5.96 28.14 -3.06
C SER A 62 5.47 27.00 -2.14
N LYS A 63 6.48 26.39 -1.50
CA LYS A 63 6.51 25.97 -0.09
C LYS A 63 5.39 25.07 0.44
N SER A 64 5.44 23.77 0.15
CA SER A 64 5.16 22.72 1.14
C SER A 64 5.99 21.47 0.84
N ARG A 65 6.73 20.99 1.85
CA ARG A 65 7.79 19.95 1.77
C ARG A 65 7.26 18.52 1.75
N PHE A 66 5.96 18.30 1.53
CA PHE A 66 5.33 16.98 1.49
C PHE A 66 4.92 16.57 0.07
N LYS A 67 5.84 16.72 -0.90
CA LYS A 67 5.66 16.14 -2.23
C LYS A 67 6.55 14.91 -2.33
N GLY A 68 5.94 13.74 -2.28
CA GLY A 68 6.64 12.50 -2.55
C GLY A 68 7.16 12.48 -3.99
N SER A 69 8.44 12.80 -4.16
CA SER A 69 9.17 12.83 -5.45
C SER A 69 9.41 11.44 -6.05
N GLY A 70 8.35 10.65 -6.21
CA GLY A 70 8.39 9.40 -6.99
C GLY A 70 7.69 9.61 -8.33
N ALA A 71 8.09 8.87 -9.36
CA ALA A 71 7.53 8.96 -10.72
C ALA A 71 6.03 8.59 -10.84
N GLY A 72 5.29 8.45 -9.74
CA GLY A 72 3.89 7.97 -9.75
C GLY A 72 3.74 6.52 -10.22
N LEU A 73 4.81 5.71 -10.16
CA LEU A 73 4.81 4.34 -10.69
C LEU A 73 4.56 3.27 -9.62
N GLY A 74 4.81 3.56 -8.34
CA GLY A 74 4.77 2.56 -7.26
C GLY A 74 3.41 1.87 -7.14
N LEU A 75 2.33 2.65 -6.98
CA LEU A 75 0.98 2.09 -6.82
C LEU A 75 0.47 1.42 -8.10
N ALA A 76 0.83 1.94 -9.28
CA ALA A 76 0.48 1.31 -10.55
C ALA A 76 1.18 -0.05 -10.72
N LEU A 77 2.45 -0.15 -10.31
CA LEU A 77 3.18 -1.42 -10.29
C LEU A 77 2.59 -2.39 -9.28
N SER A 78 2.31 -1.93 -8.05
CA SER A 78 1.67 -2.76 -7.02
C SER A 78 0.33 -3.32 -7.51
N LYS A 79 -0.51 -2.49 -8.16
CA LYS A 79 -1.75 -2.95 -8.77
C LYS A 79 -1.51 -4.02 -9.82
N GLY A 80 -0.59 -3.79 -10.76
CA GLY A 80 -0.26 -4.78 -11.78
C GLY A 80 0.25 -6.10 -11.21
N ILE A 81 1.10 -6.07 -10.18
CA ILE A 81 1.58 -7.27 -9.48
C ILE A 81 0.41 -8.01 -8.82
N VAL A 82 -0.41 -7.30 -8.06
CA VAL A 82 -1.54 -7.90 -7.33
C VAL A 82 -2.54 -8.53 -8.32
N GLU A 83 -2.90 -7.82 -9.39
CA GLU A 83 -3.82 -8.32 -10.42
C GLU A 83 -3.23 -9.53 -11.18
N ALA A 84 -1.92 -9.53 -11.46
CA ALA A 84 -1.26 -10.67 -12.10
C ALA A 84 -1.28 -11.95 -11.22
N HIS A 85 -1.39 -11.80 -9.90
CA HIS A 85 -1.57 -12.91 -8.96
C HIS A 85 -3.05 -13.26 -8.72
N GLY A 86 -3.98 -12.71 -9.52
CA GLY A 86 -5.43 -12.91 -9.35
C GLY A 86 -6.01 -12.21 -8.11
N GLY A 87 -5.25 -11.28 -7.54
CA GLY A 87 -5.63 -10.54 -6.34
C GLY A 87 -6.37 -9.25 -6.62
N ARG A 88 -6.62 -8.50 -5.54
CA ARG A 88 -7.27 -7.19 -5.57
C ARG A 88 -6.54 -6.21 -4.67
N ILE A 89 -6.38 -4.97 -5.11
CA ILE A 89 -5.85 -3.86 -4.31
C ILE A 89 -6.85 -2.70 -4.28
N TRP A 90 -7.00 -2.04 -3.13
CA TRP A 90 -7.78 -0.80 -2.99
C TRP A 90 -7.24 0.04 -1.82
N VAL A 91 -7.78 1.25 -1.67
CA VAL A 91 -7.42 2.16 -0.57
C VAL A 91 -8.67 2.64 0.16
N GLU A 92 -8.54 2.77 1.48
CA GLU A 92 -9.50 3.42 2.37
C GLU A 92 -8.79 4.58 3.08
N SER A 93 -9.47 5.72 3.21
CA SER A 93 -8.93 6.90 3.91
C SER A 93 -10.10 7.79 4.32
N PRO A 94 -10.07 8.42 5.52
CA PRO A 94 -11.10 9.39 5.91
C PRO A 94 -11.20 10.59 4.96
N GLY A 95 -10.12 10.93 4.26
CA GLY A 95 -10.07 12.05 3.30
C GLY A 95 -8.64 12.55 3.10
N TYR A 96 -8.49 13.62 2.32
CA TYR A 96 -7.21 14.30 2.13
C TYR A 96 -7.11 15.53 3.04
N ASP A 97 -6.06 15.61 3.87
CA ASP A 97 -5.77 16.76 4.71
C ASP A 97 -4.27 16.81 5.08
N GLU A 98 -3.57 17.85 4.62
CA GLU A 98 -2.13 18.06 4.85
C GLU A 98 -1.79 18.56 6.26
N VAL A 99 -2.78 18.95 7.06
CA VAL A 99 -2.60 19.49 8.42
C VAL A 99 -2.93 18.43 9.46
N ASN A 100 -4.05 17.74 9.29
CA ASN A 100 -4.55 16.78 10.29
C ASN A 100 -4.08 15.34 10.04
N PHE A 101 -3.46 15.05 8.90
CA PHE A 101 -2.88 13.73 8.55
C PHE A 101 -3.79 12.54 8.87
N PRO A 102 -4.97 12.44 8.24
CA PRO A 102 -5.98 11.42 8.54
C PRO A 102 -5.53 9.99 8.21
N GLY A 103 -4.42 9.83 7.48
CA GLY A 103 -3.87 8.54 7.12
C GLY A 103 -4.62 7.81 6.01
N SER A 104 -4.12 6.63 5.66
CA SER A 104 -4.73 5.74 4.66
C SER A 104 -4.45 4.29 5.00
N GLN A 105 -5.28 3.40 4.46
CA GLN A 105 -5.11 1.96 4.53
C GLN A 105 -5.18 1.39 3.11
N PHE A 106 -4.10 0.79 2.66
CA PHE A 106 -4.04 0.08 1.39
C PHE A 106 -4.25 -1.40 1.65
N HIS A 107 -5.35 -1.91 1.12
CA HIS A 107 -5.74 -3.30 1.27
C HIS A 107 -5.34 -4.09 0.04
N ILE A 108 -4.79 -5.27 0.27
CA ILE A 108 -4.36 -6.21 -0.76
C ILE A 108 -4.93 -7.57 -0.40
N ILE A 109 -5.68 -8.20 -1.30
CA ILE A 109 -6.08 -9.60 -1.21
C ILE A 109 -5.30 -10.39 -2.25
N LEU A 110 -4.63 -11.46 -1.82
CA LEU A 110 -3.99 -12.43 -2.70
C LEU A 110 -4.61 -13.81 -2.48
N PRO A 111 -5.07 -14.50 -3.55
CA PRO A 111 -5.52 -15.88 -3.46
C PRO A 111 -4.37 -16.80 -3.06
N LEU A 112 -4.64 -17.77 -2.18
CA LEU A 112 -3.66 -18.82 -1.88
C LEU A 112 -3.72 -19.89 -2.96
N THR A 113 -2.55 -20.35 -3.40
CA THR A 113 -2.44 -21.56 -4.20
C THR A 113 -2.17 -22.72 -3.26
N LYS A 114 -2.82 -23.87 -3.48
CA LYS A 114 -2.40 -25.10 -2.81
C LYS A 114 -0.99 -25.43 -3.29
N LEU A 115 -0.03 -25.50 -2.39
CA LEU A 115 1.24 -26.12 -2.70
C LEU A 115 0.95 -27.58 -3.04
N GLU A 116 1.37 -28.03 -4.23
CA GLU A 116 1.37 -29.47 -4.50
C GLU A 116 2.33 -30.14 -3.51
N GLU A 117 1.95 -31.29 -2.96
CA GLU A 117 2.82 -32.07 -2.07
C GLU A 117 4.09 -32.46 -2.82
N GLY A 118 5.16 -31.68 -2.68
CA GLY A 118 6.45 -31.97 -3.34
C GLY A 118 7.39 -30.78 -3.51
N GLU A 119 6.88 -29.54 -3.59
CA GLU A 119 7.71 -28.34 -3.83
C GLU A 119 7.68 -27.35 -2.66
N VAL A 120 8.03 -27.80 -1.46
CA VAL A 120 8.37 -26.87 -0.38
C VAL A 120 9.87 -26.57 -0.47
N GLN A 121 10.25 -25.55 -1.22
CA GLN A 121 11.56 -24.93 -1.05
C GLN A 121 11.55 -24.16 0.28
N ARG A 122 11.91 -24.83 1.36
CA ARG A 122 12.25 -24.16 2.61
C ARG A 122 13.52 -23.34 2.33
N THR A 123 13.42 -22.02 2.27
CA THR A 123 14.60 -21.18 2.35
C THR A 123 15.27 -21.47 3.69
N SER A 124 16.48 -22.03 3.66
CA SER A 124 17.22 -22.45 4.86
C SER A 124 17.67 -21.30 5.75
N GLU A 125 17.39 -20.07 5.35
CA GLU A 125 17.73 -18.87 6.12
C GLU A 125 16.45 -18.16 6.58
N PRO A 126 16.30 -17.89 7.88
CA PRO A 126 15.31 -16.95 8.37
C PRO A 126 15.49 -15.62 7.64
N VAL A 127 14.40 -15.04 7.13
CA VAL A 127 14.43 -13.67 6.63
C VAL A 127 14.89 -12.78 7.79
N LYS A 128 16.11 -12.24 7.70
CA LYS A 128 16.61 -11.28 8.67
C LYS A 128 15.79 -10.00 8.51
N ILE A 129 14.81 -9.82 9.38
CA ILE A 129 14.05 -8.58 9.48
C ILE A 129 14.94 -7.59 10.25
N GLU A 130 15.65 -6.73 9.54
CA GLU A 130 16.27 -5.56 10.15
C GLU A 130 15.17 -4.57 10.54
N ILE A 131 14.76 -4.63 11.81
CA ILE A 131 13.88 -3.63 12.39
C ILE A 131 14.72 -2.35 12.52
N GLY A 132 14.53 -1.41 11.60
CA GLY A 132 15.16 -0.10 11.66
C GLY A 132 14.90 0.52 13.03
N LYS A 133 15.97 0.85 13.76
CA LYS A 133 15.88 1.54 15.06
C LYS A 133 15.02 2.79 14.90
N ALA A 134 13.96 2.89 15.71
CA ALA A 134 13.33 4.17 15.97
C ALA A 134 14.35 5.04 16.71
N GLU A 135 14.98 5.97 16.00
CA GLU A 135 15.74 7.03 16.65
C GLU A 135 14.74 8.00 17.30
N ALA A 136 14.59 7.88 18.61
CA ALA A 136 13.98 8.90 19.44
C ALA A 136 15.01 10.03 19.61
N GLY A 137 14.71 11.18 19.00
CA GLY A 137 15.39 12.46 19.22
C GLY A 137 14.38 13.50 19.67
#